data_AF-A0A9D8FQP6-F1
#
_entry.id   AF-A0A9D8FQP6-F1
#
_cell.length_a   1.000
_cell.length_b   1.000
_cell.length_c   1.000
_cell.angle_alpha   90.00
_cell.angle_beta   90.00
_cell.angle_gamma   90.00
#
_symmetry.space_group_name_H-M   'P 1'
#
loop_
_entity.id
_entity.type
_entity.pdbx_description
1 polymer ?
#
loop_
_entity_poly.entity_id
_entity_poly.type
_entity_poly.pdbx_seq_one_letter_code
_entity_poly.pdbx_strand_id
1 'polypeptide(L)'
;MHHPPTNPTRPSQAVGPTVTLLLVPTGSAIAFGPVGAVLCGACAAGWRWESDALLSLGWAVFIAEVLWGTWRAHLVDMQWGAYIAAHPLPPRGASPPGLPYTTPWSPLGRLLNGWGRLRRWMREELPVERRGALLTLPILPPLILLLSALVGWQMLVLSLAALSLSLVEWRFARRGQATLALRAGMEIGLSWLAGHAAFGPLTWASFVLACCYALAYQGLLSLDDERRPWSLGLLYGGQGAALVLLLLGHATWGAAAVGILLAPQLLLLSRSQADGWRAWYVRRAAPFALAAMVIAAWAV
;
A
#
# COMPACT_ATOMS: atom_id res chain seq x y z
N MET A 1 35.21 -57.14 18.86
CA MET A 1 35.42 -56.33 17.63
C MET A 1 34.07 -55.84 17.16
N HIS A 2 33.72 -54.59 17.47
CA HIS A 2 32.46 -53.97 17.06
C HIS A 2 32.74 -53.04 15.87
N HIS A 3 32.15 -53.36 14.71
CA HIS A 3 32.10 -52.44 13.59
C HIS A 3 31.08 -51.33 13.86
N PRO A 4 31.43 -50.04 13.69
CA PRO A 4 30.46 -48.96 13.71
C PRO A 4 29.62 -48.98 12.42
N PRO A 5 28.31 -48.65 12.50
CA PRO A 5 27.46 -48.57 11.31
C PRO A 5 27.84 -47.37 10.44
N THR A 6 28.10 -47.65 9.17
CA THR A 6 28.27 -46.66 8.11
C THR A 6 26.93 -45.97 7.82
N ASN A 7 26.88 -44.66 8.04
CA ASN A 7 25.70 -43.85 7.81
C ASN A 7 25.54 -43.59 6.30
N PRO A 8 24.41 -43.95 5.65
CA PRO A 8 24.23 -43.72 4.23
C PRO A 8 24.20 -42.21 3.93
N THR A 9 25.01 -41.82 2.97
CA THR A 9 25.13 -40.49 2.38
C THR A 9 23.75 -39.92 2.03
N ARG A 10 23.31 -38.89 2.77
CA ARG A 10 22.16 -38.08 2.36
C ARG A 10 22.51 -37.39 1.03
N PRO A 11 21.66 -37.49 -0.01
CA PRO A 11 21.85 -36.69 -1.22
C PRO A 11 21.82 -35.21 -0.83
N SER A 12 22.88 -34.49 -1.21
CA SER A 12 22.93 -33.03 -1.15
C SER A 12 21.82 -32.47 -2.02
N GLN A 13 20.69 -32.11 -1.41
CA GLN A 13 19.67 -31.34 -2.10
C GLN A 13 20.32 -30.05 -2.58
N ALA A 14 20.33 -29.84 -3.90
CA ALA A 14 20.72 -28.59 -4.52
C ALA A 14 19.68 -27.54 -4.14
N VAL A 15 19.86 -26.90 -2.97
CA VAL A 15 19.09 -25.75 -2.55
C VAL A 15 19.59 -24.56 -3.37
N GLY A 16 19.02 -24.39 -4.56
CA GLY A 16 19.13 -23.14 -5.29
C GLY A 16 18.49 -22.01 -4.47
N PRO A 17 19.01 -20.77 -4.53
CA PRO A 17 18.44 -19.65 -3.78
C PRO A 17 17.00 -19.41 -4.25
N THR A 18 16.04 -19.86 -3.45
CA THR A 18 14.63 -19.59 -3.68
C THR A 18 14.39 -18.14 -3.31
N VAL A 19 14.17 -17.28 -4.31
CA VAL A 19 13.70 -15.91 -4.07
C VAL A 19 12.24 -16.02 -3.71
N THR A 20 11.96 -16.24 -2.44
CA THR A 20 10.58 -16.22 -1.94
C THR A 20 10.13 -14.76 -1.94
N LEU A 21 9.33 -14.38 -2.93
CA LEU A 21 8.54 -13.16 -2.89
C LEU A 21 7.53 -13.34 -1.75
N LEU A 22 7.88 -12.87 -0.56
CA LEU A 22 6.93 -12.68 0.53
C LEU A 22 6.00 -11.54 0.10
N LEU A 23 4.95 -11.90 -0.64
CA LEU A 23 3.71 -11.12 -0.61
C LEU A 23 3.20 -11.24 0.81
N VAL A 24 3.60 -10.30 1.67
CA VAL A 24 2.89 -10.09 2.92
C VAL A 24 1.59 -9.42 2.49
N PRO A 25 0.43 -10.10 2.53
CA PRO A 25 -0.82 -9.38 2.39
C PRO A 25 -0.81 -8.35 3.51
N THR A 26 -0.70 -7.08 3.13
CA THR A 26 -0.81 -5.93 4.04
C THR A 26 -2.22 -5.80 4.62
N GLY A 27 -3.07 -6.81 4.37
CA GLY A 27 -4.47 -6.97 4.74
C GLY A 27 -4.77 -6.25 6.02
N SER A 28 -5.19 -4.99 5.86
CA SER A 28 -5.85 -4.25 6.90
C SER A 28 -7.00 -5.14 7.38
N ALA A 29 -7.35 -5.08 8.67
CA ALA A 29 -8.47 -5.85 9.22
C ALA A 29 -9.83 -5.60 8.51
N ILE A 30 -9.85 -4.65 7.55
CA ILE A 30 -10.92 -4.38 6.61
C ILE A 30 -10.56 -5.10 5.31
N ALA A 31 -11.19 -6.25 5.06
CA ALA A 31 -10.86 -7.21 4.00
C ALA A 31 -11.01 -6.69 2.54
N PHE A 32 -11.17 -5.39 2.32
CA PHE A 32 -11.51 -4.80 1.03
C PHE A 32 -10.70 -3.53 0.67
N GLY A 33 -9.63 -3.19 1.38
CA GLY A 33 -8.84 -1.95 1.24
C GLY A 33 -8.62 -1.39 -0.18
N PRO A 34 -7.41 -1.47 -0.78
CA PRO A 34 -7.17 -0.95 -2.13
C PRO A 34 -7.99 -1.67 -3.22
N VAL A 35 -8.16 -2.99 -3.12
CA VAL A 35 -8.93 -3.77 -4.10
C VAL A 35 -10.38 -3.26 -4.22
N GLY A 36 -11.07 -3.05 -3.10
CA GLY A 36 -12.45 -2.54 -3.09
C GLY A 36 -12.54 -1.12 -3.62
N ALA A 37 -11.54 -0.28 -3.33
CA ALA A 37 -11.46 1.06 -3.91
C ALA A 37 -11.28 1.02 -5.43
N VAL A 38 -10.39 0.18 -5.97
CA VAL A 38 -10.23 -0.03 -7.43
C VAL A 38 -11.55 -0.48 -8.06
N LEU A 39 -12.25 -1.46 -7.45
CA LEU A 39 -13.53 -1.93 -7.94
C LEU A 39 -14.59 -0.82 -7.96
N CYS A 40 -14.65 0.00 -6.91
CA CYS A 40 -15.56 1.15 -6.86
C CYS A 40 -15.23 2.17 -7.95
N GLY A 41 -13.96 2.52 -8.14
CA GLY A 41 -13.53 3.39 -9.22
C GLY A 41 -13.89 2.87 -10.60
N ALA A 42 -13.72 1.57 -10.83
CA ALA A 42 -14.12 0.90 -12.06
C ALA A 42 -15.65 0.97 -12.28
N CYS A 43 -16.44 0.71 -11.23
CA CYS A 43 -17.89 0.86 -11.27
C CYS A 43 -18.31 2.30 -11.63
N ALA A 44 -17.69 3.32 -11.04
CA ALA A 44 -17.95 4.73 -11.31
C ALA A 44 -17.52 5.18 -12.74
N ALA A 45 -16.65 4.41 -13.39
CA ALA A 45 -16.29 4.61 -14.79
C ALA A 45 -17.19 3.82 -15.76
N GLY A 46 -18.22 3.12 -15.26
CA GLY A 46 -19.16 2.35 -16.08
C GLY A 46 -18.62 1.00 -16.55
N TRP A 47 -17.75 0.36 -15.75
CA TRP A 47 -17.19 -0.97 -16.03
C TRP A 47 -18.27 -2.00 -16.46
N ARG A 48 -17.95 -2.79 -17.49
CA ARG A 48 -18.79 -3.87 -18.04
C ARG A 48 -18.07 -5.21 -17.99
N TRP A 49 -18.83 -6.29 -17.93
CA TRP A 49 -18.34 -7.68 -17.93
C TRP A 49 -17.88 -8.12 -19.33
N GLU A 50 -16.83 -7.50 -19.84
CA GLU A 50 -16.17 -7.87 -21.09
C GLU A 50 -14.76 -8.43 -20.78
N SER A 51 -14.24 -9.33 -21.62
CA SER A 51 -12.95 -10.00 -21.36
C SER A 51 -11.79 -9.00 -21.23
N ASP A 52 -11.78 -8.00 -22.09
CA ASP A 52 -10.73 -6.99 -22.14
C ASP A 52 -10.83 -6.07 -20.91
N ALA A 53 -12.06 -5.81 -20.47
CA ALA A 53 -12.32 -5.06 -19.26
C ALA A 53 -11.81 -5.79 -18.00
N LEU A 54 -11.96 -7.12 -17.93
CA LEU A 54 -11.41 -7.91 -16.82
C LEU A 54 -9.89 -7.86 -16.76
N LEU A 55 -9.20 -7.85 -17.92
CA LEU A 55 -7.75 -7.72 -17.97
C LEU A 55 -7.29 -6.34 -17.49
N SER A 56 -7.94 -5.27 -17.95
CA SER A 56 -7.65 -3.90 -17.50
C SER A 56 -7.89 -3.71 -16.00
N LEU A 57 -8.98 -4.27 -15.47
CA LEU A 57 -9.25 -4.30 -14.04
C LEU A 57 -8.16 -5.08 -13.28
N GLY A 58 -7.77 -6.24 -13.80
CA GLY A 58 -6.71 -7.06 -13.24
C GLY A 58 -5.39 -6.29 -13.12
N TRP A 59 -5.01 -5.54 -14.16
CA TRP A 59 -3.85 -4.67 -14.13
C TRP A 59 -3.97 -3.54 -13.11
N ALA A 60 -5.12 -2.86 -13.05
CA ALA A 60 -5.35 -1.79 -12.08
C ALA A 60 -5.26 -2.31 -10.63
N VAL A 61 -5.89 -3.45 -10.34
CA VAL A 61 -5.82 -4.11 -9.03
C VAL A 61 -4.38 -4.53 -8.72
N PHE A 62 -3.68 -5.16 -9.67
CA PHE A 62 -2.29 -5.60 -9.48
C PHE A 62 -1.36 -4.41 -9.18
N ILE A 63 -1.47 -3.31 -9.93
CA ILE A 63 -0.66 -2.12 -9.72
C ILE A 63 -0.97 -1.49 -8.35
N ALA A 64 -2.25 -1.28 -8.03
CA ALA A 64 -2.65 -0.57 -6.81
C ALA A 64 -2.46 -1.38 -5.52
N GLU A 65 -2.87 -2.65 -5.50
CA GLU A 65 -2.74 -3.51 -4.32
C GLU A 65 -1.32 -4.05 -4.18
N VAL A 66 -0.82 -4.70 -5.24
CA VAL A 66 0.45 -5.44 -5.15
C VAL A 66 1.63 -4.49 -5.24
N LEU A 67 1.73 -3.70 -6.31
CA LEU A 67 2.94 -2.92 -6.53
C LEU A 67 3.03 -1.70 -5.61
N TRP A 68 2.01 -0.85 -5.56
CA TRP A 68 2.01 0.32 -4.67
C TRP A 68 2.04 -0.11 -3.20
N GLY A 69 1.24 -1.12 -2.82
CA GLY A 69 1.24 -1.68 -1.47
C GLY A 69 2.61 -2.22 -1.05
N THR A 70 3.27 -3.02 -1.90
CA THR A 70 4.60 -3.57 -1.62
C THR A 70 5.66 -2.47 -1.52
N TRP A 71 5.63 -1.49 -2.43
CA TRP A 71 6.56 -0.35 -2.39
C TRP A 71 6.45 0.41 -1.08
N ARG A 72 5.22 0.79 -0.71
CA ARG A 72 4.93 1.48 0.54
C ARG A 72 5.34 0.65 1.74
N ALA A 73 4.98 -0.63 1.81
CA ALA A 73 5.31 -1.49 2.94
C ALA A 73 6.83 -1.63 3.14
N HIS A 74 7.58 -1.83 2.06
CA HIS A 74 9.04 -1.87 2.12
C HIS A 74 9.66 -0.53 2.50
N LEU A 75 9.09 0.59 2.04
CA LEU A 75 9.66 1.91 2.29
C LEU A 75 9.32 2.44 3.69
N VAL A 76 8.05 2.37 4.07
CA VAL A 76 7.45 3.03 5.24
C VAL A 76 7.34 2.10 6.44
N ASP A 77 6.77 0.91 6.28
CA ASP A 77 6.44 0.04 7.40
C ASP A 77 7.68 -0.67 7.96
N MET A 78 8.71 -0.85 7.14
CA MET A 78 10.01 -1.32 7.63
C MET A 78 10.70 -0.24 8.46
N GLN A 79 10.99 -0.58 9.72
CA GLN A 79 11.76 0.24 10.66
C GLN A 79 13.26 0.28 10.30
N TRP A 80 13.59 0.81 9.12
CA TRP A 80 14.96 0.90 8.62
C TRP A 80 15.90 1.62 9.60
N GLY A 81 15.41 2.65 10.29
CA GLY A 81 16.20 3.41 11.27
C GLY A 81 16.68 2.54 12.43
N ALA A 82 15.74 1.87 13.12
CA ALA A 82 16.07 0.97 14.23
C ALA A 82 16.97 -0.19 13.76
N TYR A 83 16.74 -0.69 12.54
CA TYR A 83 17.53 -1.77 11.99
C TYR A 83 18.98 -1.37 11.68
N ILE A 84 19.17 -0.25 10.99
CA ILE A 84 20.50 0.27 10.65
C ILE A 84 21.26 0.64 11.93
N ALA A 85 20.56 1.12 12.97
CA ALA A 85 21.16 1.37 14.27
C ALA A 85 21.63 0.07 14.97
N ALA A 86 20.85 -1.01 14.87
CA ALA A 86 21.22 -2.30 15.44
C ALA A 86 22.33 -3.03 14.65
N HIS A 87 22.38 -2.85 13.33
CA HIS A 87 23.35 -3.49 12.43
C HIS A 87 24.07 -2.43 11.59
N PRO A 88 24.99 -1.64 12.19
CA PRO A 88 25.67 -0.57 11.49
C PRO A 88 26.47 -1.11 10.30
N LEU A 89 26.64 -0.27 9.28
CA LEU A 89 27.51 -0.60 8.15
C LEU A 89 28.92 -0.85 8.66
N PRO A 90 29.63 -1.87 8.15
CA PRO A 90 30.99 -2.14 8.56
C PRO A 90 31.86 -0.89 8.29
N PRO A 91 32.86 -0.63 9.15
CA PRO A 91 33.75 0.51 8.98
C PRO A 91 34.41 0.49 7.60
N ARG A 92 34.99 1.64 7.17
CA ARG A 92 35.74 1.71 5.90
C ARG A 92 36.95 0.77 6.00
N GLY A 93 36.78 -0.51 5.64
CA GLY A 93 37.85 -1.50 5.59
C GLY A 93 38.78 -1.25 4.41
N ALA A 94 39.96 -1.88 4.45
CA ALA A 94 40.97 -1.84 3.40
C ALA A 94 40.31 -2.09 2.03
N SER A 95 40.64 -1.24 1.06
CA SER A 95 40.11 -1.30 -0.30
C SER A 95 40.13 -2.73 -0.84
N PRO A 96 39.09 -3.17 -1.57
CA PRO A 96 39.17 -4.44 -2.29
C PRO A 96 40.47 -4.47 -3.11
N PRO A 97 41.10 -5.65 -3.31
CA PRO A 97 42.33 -5.76 -4.10
C PRO A 97 42.13 -5.01 -5.41
N GLY A 98 42.88 -3.92 -5.55
CA GLY A 98 42.61 -2.89 -6.54
C GLY A 98 42.72 -3.48 -7.93
N LEU A 99 41.59 -3.51 -8.65
CA LEU A 99 41.66 -3.70 -10.09
C LEU A 99 42.43 -2.50 -10.65
N PRO A 100 43.40 -2.71 -11.57
CA PRO A 100 44.37 -1.70 -11.97
C PRO A 100 43.77 -0.42 -12.56
N TYR A 101 42.49 -0.45 -12.96
CA TYR A 101 41.74 0.67 -13.50
C TYR A 101 40.84 1.40 -12.48
N THR A 102 40.78 0.95 -11.22
CA THR A 102 39.99 1.60 -10.16
C THR A 102 40.93 2.38 -9.23
N THR A 103 41.33 3.59 -9.63
CA THR A 103 42.09 4.45 -8.70
C THR A 103 41.19 4.77 -7.49
N PRO A 104 41.68 4.63 -6.24
CA PRO A 104 40.88 4.76 -5.02
C PRO A 104 40.15 6.10 -4.89
N TRP A 105 40.68 7.13 -5.55
CA TRP A 105 40.21 8.51 -5.47
C TRP A 105 39.23 8.90 -6.61
N SER A 106 39.03 8.04 -7.60
CA SER A 106 38.07 8.29 -8.66
C SER A 106 36.62 8.31 -8.13
N PRO A 107 35.72 9.12 -8.71
CA PRO A 107 34.30 9.11 -8.36
C PRO A 107 33.69 7.70 -8.53
N LEU A 108 34.08 6.98 -9.58
CA LEU A 108 33.67 5.60 -9.82
C LEU A 108 34.21 4.65 -8.74
N GLY A 109 35.48 4.78 -8.35
CA GLY A 109 36.09 3.99 -7.27
C GLY A 109 35.37 4.17 -5.93
N ARG A 110 34.95 5.40 -5.60
CA ARG A 110 34.15 5.68 -4.39
C ARG A 110 32.78 5.02 -4.43
N LEU A 111 32.10 5.06 -5.58
CA LEU A 111 30.81 4.38 -5.78
C LEU A 111 30.95 2.87 -5.67
N LEU A 112 31.93 2.27 -6.34
CA LEU A 112 32.19 0.82 -6.30
C LEU A 112 32.57 0.35 -4.89
N ASN A 113 33.39 1.11 -4.16
CA ASN A 113 33.72 0.80 -2.77
C ASN A 113 32.51 0.90 -1.84
N GLY A 114 31.64 1.90 -2.04
CA GLY A 114 30.38 2.03 -1.32
C GLY A 114 29.45 0.84 -1.60
N TRP A 115 29.31 0.48 -2.88
CA TRP A 115 28.50 -0.65 -3.31
C TRP A 115 29.03 -2.00 -2.79
N GLY A 116 30.35 -2.22 -2.85
CA GLY A 116 30.99 -3.43 -2.33
C GLY A 116 30.76 -3.59 -0.83
N ARG A 117 30.82 -2.49 -0.08
CA ARG A 117 30.52 -2.48 1.36
C ARG A 117 29.06 -2.77 1.64
N LEU A 118 28.15 -2.10 0.91
CA LEU A 118 26.71 -2.35 1.03
C LEU A 118 26.42 -3.81 0.71
N ARG A 119 26.98 -4.37 -0.36
CA ARG A 119 26.83 -5.78 -0.75
C ARG A 119 27.41 -6.74 0.28
N ARG A 120 28.51 -6.39 0.94
CA ARG A 120 29.07 -7.19 2.03
C ARG A 120 28.16 -7.18 3.26
N TRP A 121 27.73 -6.00 3.68
CA TRP A 121 26.77 -5.83 4.77
C TRP A 121 25.45 -6.56 4.49
N MET A 122 24.92 -6.44 3.26
CA MET A 122 23.77 -7.21 2.81
C MET A 122 24.02 -8.72 2.91
N ARG A 123 25.19 -9.18 2.44
CA ARG A 123 25.88 -10.47 2.63
C ARG A 123 25.73 -11.10 4.02
N GLU A 124 26.24 -10.37 4.99
CA GLU A 124 26.69 -10.93 6.26
C GLU A 124 25.71 -10.62 7.40
N GLU A 125 25.05 -9.45 7.35
CA GLU A 125 24.29 -8.91 8.47
C GLU A 125 22.77 -8.86 8.23
N LEU A 126 22.32 -8.95 6.98
CA LEU A 126 20.89 -8.84 6.65
C LEU A 126 20.21 -10.21 6.59
N PRO A 127 19.15 -10.45 7.39
CA PRO A 127 18.24 -11.57 7.22
C PRO A 127 17.70 -11.63 5.79
N VAL A 128 17.42 -12.83 5.31
CA VAL A 128 17.00 -13.10 3.93
C VAL A 128 15.74 -12.29 3.57
N GLU A 129 14.81 -12.14 4.51
CA GLU A 129 13.55 -11.42 4.34
C GLU A 129 13.79 -9.92 4.07
N ARG A 130 14.69 -9.30 4.83
CA ARG A 130 15.02 -7.87 4.71
C ARG A 130 15.94 -7.59 3.53
N ARG A 131 16.80 -8.56 3.18
CA ARG A 131 17.63 -8.47 1.97
C ARG A 131 16.74 -8.38 0.72
N GLY A 132 15.68 -9.19 0.65
CA GLY A 132 14.69 -9.13 -0.43
C GLY A 132 14.12 -7.71 -0.59
N ALA A 133 13.61 -7.13 0.49
CA ALA A 133 13.05 -5.78 0.47
C ALA A 133 14.06 -4.70 0.04
N LEU A 134 15.30 -4.78 0.50
CA LEU A 134 16.33 -3.81 0.12
C LEU A 134 16.68 -3.89 -1.38
N LEU A 135 16.67 -5.10 -1.95
CA LEU A 135 16.91 -5.33 -3.37
C LEU A 135 15.71 -4.94 -4.25
N THR A 136 14.47 -5.10 -3.75
CA THR A 136 13.27 -4.72 -4.50
C THR A 136 13.05 -3.21 -4.54
N LEU A 137 13.48 -2.45 -3.52
CA LEU A 137 13.33 -0.98 -3.47
C LEU A 137 13.79 -0.26 -4.76
N PRO A 138 15.01 -0.46 -5.31
CA PRO A 138 15.39 0.24 -6.55
C PRO A 138 14.71 -0.32 -7.81
N ILE A 139 14.21 -1.55 -7.78
CA ILE A 139 13.63 -2.24 -8.95
C ILE A 139 12.13 -1.94 -9.09
N LEU A 140 11.44 -1.79 -7.97
CA LEU A 140 9.98 -1.71 -7.95
C LEU A 140 9.43 -0.40 -8.56
N PRO A 141 9.98 0.81 -8.31
CA PRO A 141 9.53 2.03 -8.95
C PRO A 141 9.60 2.02 -10.48
N PRO A 142 10.72 1.66 -11.15
CA PRO A 142 10.73 1.61 -12.61
C PRO A 142 9.77 0.55 -13.16
N LEU A 143 9.59 -0.58 -12.46
CA LEU A 143 8.60 -1.58 -12.84
C LEU A 143 7.17 -1.03 -12.73
N ILE A 144 6.82 -0.35 -11.63
CA ILE A 144 5.53 0.33 -11.45
C ILE A 144 5.28 1.30 -12.60
N LEU A 145 6.25 2.17 -12.91
CA LEU A 145 6.12 3.19 -13.96
C LEU A 145 5.99 2.57 -15.34
N LEU A 146 6.79 1.54 -15.64
CA LEU A 146 6.72 0.83 -16.92
C LEU A 146 5.34 0.18 -17.11
N LEU A 147 4.87 -0.61 -16.14
CA LEU A 147 3.56 -1.27 -16.23
C LEU A 147 2.42 -0.25 -16.29
N SER A 148 2.54 0.85 -15.53
CA SER A 148 1.53 1.93 -15.57
C SER A 148 1.49 2.64 -16.91
N ALA A 149 2.65 2.88 -17.53
CA ALA A 149 2.73 3.46 -18.87
C ALA A 149 2.10 2.57 -19.95
N LEU A 150 2.19 1.24 -19.79
CA LEU A 150 1.53 0.27 -20.68
C LEU A 150 0.00 0.30 -20.56
N VAL A 151 -0.53 0.57 -19.35
CA VAL A 151 -1.98 0.73 -19.12
C VAL A 151 -2.47 2.07 -19.66
N GLY A 152 -1.71 3.15 -19.44
CA GLY A 152 -2.03 4.47 -19.99
C GLY A 152 -1.45 5.63 -19.18
N TRP A 153 -1.46 6.83 -19.77
CA TRP A 153 -0.83 8.01 -19.16
C TRP A 153 -1.45 8.40 -17.81
N GLN A 154 -2.76 8.21 -17.62
CA GLN A 154 -3.44 8.50 -16.35
C GLN A 154 -2.94 7.60 -15.23
N MET A 155 -2.81 6.30 -15.51
CA MET A 155 -2.23 5.34 -14.56
C MET A 155 -0.77 5.67 -14.24
N LEU A 156 0.02 6.11 -15.25
CA LEU A 156 1.39 6.57 -15.03
C LEU A 156 1.46 7.76 -14.06
N VAL A 157 0.59 8.76 -14.22
CA VAL A 157 0.53 9.93 -13.33
C VAL A 157 0.09 9.52 -11.92
N LEU A 158 -0.92 8.65 -11.79
CA LEU A 158 -1.36 8.14 -10.49
C LEU A 158 -0.25 7.34 -9.79
N SER A 159 0.49 6.52 -10.52
CA SER A 159 1.65 5.79 -9.99
C SER A 159 2.78 6.72 -9.55
N LEU A 160 3.08 7.78 -10.31
CA LEU A 160 4.02 8.81 -9.88
C LEU A 160 3.56 9.49 -8.58
N ALA A 161 2.26 9.78 -8.48
CA ALA A 161 1.67 10.33 -7.25
C ALA A 161 1.81 9.34 -6.08
N ALA A 162 1.49 8.06 -6.27
CA ALA A 162 1.62 7.02 -5.23
C ALA A 162 3.07 6.88 -4.73
N LEU A 163 4.05 6.84 -5.65
CA LEU A 163 5.48 6.81 -5.31
C LEU A 163 5.91 8.06 -4.52
N SER A 164 5.47 9.24 -4.97
CA SER A 164 5.78 10.52 -4.33
C SER A 164 5.17 10.62 -2.94
N LEU A 165 3.90 10.25 -2.77
CA LEU A 165 3.25 10.21 -1.46
C LEU A 165 3.92 9.23 -0.50
N SER A 166 4.35 8.06 -1.00
CA SER A 166 5.10 7.07 -0.20
C SER A 166 6.44 7.64 0.30
N LEU A 167 7.15 8.42 -0.52
CA LEU A 167 8.40 9.09 -0.12
C LEU A 167 8.14 10.20 0.91
N VAL A 168 7.08 10.98 0.72
CA VAL A 168 6.66 12.02 1.67
C VAL A 168 6.29 11.37 3.01
N GLU A 169 5.52 10.29 2.97
CA GLU A 169 5.14 9.51 4.15
C GLU A 169 6.37 8.95 4.88
N TRP A 170 7.30 8.33 4.17
CA TRP A 170 8.55 7.84 4.75
C TRP A 170 9.33 8.95 5.48
N ARG A 171 9.37 10.16 4.90
CA ARG A 171 10.03 11.31 5.52
C ARG A 171 9.32 11.75 6.81
N PHE A 172 7.99 11.70 6.85
CA PHE A 172 7.21 12.00 8.05
C PHE A 172 7.33 10.90 9.12
N ALA A 173 7.28 9.63 8.71
CA ALA A 173 7.47 8.48 9.60
C ALA A 173 8.83 8.52 10.30
N ARG A 174 9.89 8.93 9.59
CA ARG A 174 11.24 9.15 10.17
C ARG A 174 11.28 10.22 11.26
N ARG A 175 10.31 11.14 11.29
CA ARG A 175 10.18 12.18 12.32
C ARG A 175 9.22 11.76 13.45
N GLY A 176 8.75 10.52 13.46
CA GLY A 176 7.76 10.03 14.42
C GLY A 176 6.37 10.64 14.26
N GLN A 177 6.07 11.25 13.10
CA GLN A 177 4.76 11.82 12.82
C GLN A 177 3.83 10.77 12.21
N ALA A 178 2.57 10.78 12.62
CA ALA A 178 1.58 9.83 12.14
C ALA A 178 1.03 10.22 10.75
N THR A 179 1.04 9.26 9.82
CA THR A 179 0.86 9.47 8.38
C THR A 179 -0.46 8.91 7.85
N LEU A 180 -1.47 8.75 8.73
CA LEU A 180 -2.75 8.10 8.40
C LEU A 180 -3.49 8.73 7.21
N ALA A 181 -3.36 10.05 7.00
CA ALA A 181 -3.96 10.74 5.86
C ALA A 181 -3.31 10.32 4.52
N LEU A 182 -1.98 10.24 4.49
CA LEU A 182 -1.22 9.77 3.31
C LEU A 182 -1.54 8.31 3.03
N ARG A 183 -1.66 7.50 4.09
CA ARG A 183 -2.12 6.12 4.00
C ARG A 183 -3.48 5.99 3.37
N ALA A 184 -4.46 6.73 3.88
CA ALA A 184 -5.82 6.66 3.36
C ALA A 184 -5.93 7.21 1.93
N GLY A 185 -5.21 8.28 1.63
CA GLY A 185 -5.11 8.84 0.29
C GLY A 185 -4.52 7.84 -0.72
N MET A 186 -3.52 7.06 -0.31
CA MET A 186 -2.92 6.03 -1.16
C MET A 186 -3.81 4.79 -1.28
N GLU A 187 -4.23 4.21 -0.14
CA GLU A 187 -4.96 2.94 -0.10
C GLU A 187 -6.37 3.05 -0.69
N ILE A 188 -7.10 4.15 -0.44
CA ILE A 188 -8.47 4.33 -0.96
C ILE A 188 -8.51 5.35 -2.09
N GLY A 189 -7.96 6.55 -1.89
CA GLY A 189 -8.09 7.64 -2.86
C GLY A 189 -7.46 7.31 -4.23
N LEU A 190 -6.16 7.03 -4.26
CA LEU A 190 -5.44 6.71 -5.51
C LEU A 190 -5.90 5.38 -6.11
N SER A 191 -6.18 4.38 -5.27
CA SER A 191 -6.70 3.08 -5.73
C SER A 191 -8.05 3.21 -6.44
N TRP A 192 -8.96 4.04 -5.90
CA TRP A 192 -10.21 4.38 -6.59
C TRP A 192 -9.92 5.02 -7.94
N LEU A 193 -9.10 6.06 -7.96
CA LEU A 193 -8.78 6.77 -9.21
C LEU A 193 -8.11 5.84 -10.24
N ALA A 194 -7.31 4.86 -9.79
CA ALA A 194 -6.69 3.86 -10.65
C ALA A 194 -7.76 2.99 -11.33
N GLY A 195 -8.75 2.53 -10.57
CA GLY A 195 -9.90 1.80 -11.11
C GLY A 195 -10.68 2.61 -12.14
N HIS A 196 -10.95 3.89 -11.84
CA HIS A 196 -11.64 4.78 -12.79
C HIS A 196 -10.84 5.00 -14.07
N ALA A 197 -9.55 5.32 -13.93
CA ALA A 197 -8.63 5.61 -15.03
C ALA A 197 -8.42 4.41 -15.97
N ALA A 198 -8.68 3.18 -15.51
CA ALA A 198 -8.58 1.97 -16.33
C ALA A 198 -9.71 1.86 -17.37
N PHE A 199 -10.83 2.55 -17.17
CA PHE A 199 -12.04 2.44 -18.00
C PHE A 199 -12.47 3.74 -18.67
N GLY A 200 -11.93 4.88 -18.24
CA GLY A 200 -12.27 6.16 -18.86
C GLY A 200 -11.51 7.34 -18.27
N PRO A 201 -11.71 8.55 -18.83
CA PRO A 201 -11.11 9.76 -18.29
C PRO A 201 -11.63 10.04 -16.87
N LEU A 202 -10.72 10.48 -16.00
CA LEU A 202 -11.05 10.88 -14.63
C LEU A 202 -12.08 12.02 -14.65
N THR A 203 -13.21 11.81 -13.97
CA THR A 203 -14.24 12.82 -13.80
C THR A 203 -14.08 13.52 -12.45
N TRP A 204 -14.54 14.77 -12.37
CA TRP A 204 -14.50 15.52 -11.11
C TRP A 204 -15.34 14.84 -10.02
N ALA A 205 -16.51 14.28 -10.36
CA ALA A 205 -17.36 13.60 -9.40
C ALA A 205 -16.68 12.37 -8.79
N SER A 206 -16.04 11.52 -9.61
CA SER A 206 -15.28 10.35 -9.13
C SER A 206 -14.08 10.77 -8.26
N PHE A 207 -13.38 11.85 -8.63
CA PHE A 207 -12.30 12.40 -7.82
C PHE A 207 -12.77 12.88 -6.44
N VAL A 208 -13.86 13.65 -6.38
CA VAL A 208 -14.42 14.11 -5.10
C VAL A 208 -14.89 12.94 -4.25
N LEU A 209 -15.54 11.92 -4.84
CA LEU A 209 -15.93 10.70 -4.12
C LEU A 209 -14.71 9.96 -3.56
N ALA A 210 -13.65 9.78 -4.35
CA ALA A 210 -12.41 9.16 -3.90
C ALA A 210 -11.81 9.90 -2.69
N CYS A 211 -11.83 11.24 -2.70
CA CYS A 211 -11.41 12.06 -1.56
C CYS A 211 -12.33 11.88 -0.34
N CYS A 212 -13.65 11.89 -0.52
CA CYS A 212 -14.63 11.68 0.55
C CYS A 212 -14.42 10.35 1.26
N TYR A 213 -14.25 9.26 0.50
CA TYR A 213 -14.02 7.93 1.08
C TYR A 213 -12.61 7.75 1.63
N ALA A 214 -11.59 8.42 1.07
CA ALA A 214 -10.27 8.48 1.69
C ALA A 214 -10.32 9.18 3.07
N LEU A 215 -11.08 10.28 3.21
CA LEU A 215 -11.29 10.93 4.51
C LEU A 215 -12.05 10.01 5.49
N ALA A 216 -13.07 9.31 5.01
CA ALA A 216 -13.83 8.37 5.82
C ALA A 216 -12.91 7.24 6.35
N TYR A 217 -12.08 6.68 5.47
CA TYR A 217 -11.11 5.64 5.82
C TYR A 217 -9.99 6.15 6.73
N GLN A 218 -9.53 7.40 6.55
CA GLN A 218 -8.62 8.04 7.50
C GLN A 218 -9.23 8.12 8.90
N GLY A 219 -10.52 8.49 8.98
CA GLY A 219 -11.27 8.49 10.23
C GLY A 219 -11.26 7.11 10.90
N LEU A 220 -11.53 6.06 10.11
CA LEU A 220 -11.51 4.66 10.56
C LEU A 220 -10.14 4.23 11.08
N LEU A 221 -9.05 4.52 10.36
CA LEU A 221 -7.67 4.27 10.79
C LEU A 221 -7.29 5.04 12.06
N SER A 222 -7.90 6.21 12.27
CA SER A 222 -7.61 7.07 13.42
C SER A 222 -8.40 6.67 14.68
N LEU A 223 -9.33 5.71 14.60
CA LEU A 223 -10.13 5.31 15.76
C LEU A 223 -9.28 4.66 16.85
N ASP A 224 -8.22 3.93 16.50
CA ASP A 224 -7.34 3.28 17.48
C ASP A 224 -6.43 4.28 18.22
N ASP A 225 -6.28 5.51 17.72
CA ASP A 225 -5.46 6.56 18.31
C ASP A 225 -6.29 7.48 19.22
N GLU A 226 -6.19 7.30 20.54
CA GLU A 226 -6.91 8.12 21.55
C GLU A 226 -6.61 9.62 21.44
N ARG A 227 -5.49 10.00 20.82
CA ARG A 227 -5.07 11.40 20.71
C ARG A 227 -5.82 12.17 19.64
N ARG A 228 -6.71 11.52 18.88
CA ARG A 228 -7.41 12.10 17.72
C ARG A 228 -8.92 12.17 17.94
N PRO A 229 -9.44 13.22 18.61
CA PRO A 229 -10.87 13.35 18.89
C PRO A 229 -11.73 13.51 17.64
N TRP A 230 -11.11 13.87 16.51
CA TRP A 230 -11.79 14.12 15.23
C TRP A 230 -11.98 12.87 14.35
N SER A 231 -11.60 11.68 14.81
CA SER A 231 -11.67 10.43 14.04
C SER A 231 -13.08 10.10 13.54
N LEU A 232 -14.09 10.21 14.43
CA LEU A 232 -15.50 10.04 14.07
C LEU A 232 -15.99 11.14 13.11
N GLY A 233 -15.53 12.38 13.32
CA GLY A 233 -15.84 13.51 12.45
C GLY A 233 -15.33 13.29 11.02
N LEU A 234 -14.12 12.75 10.85
CA LEU A 234 -13.58 12.38 9.54
C LEU A 234 -14.35 11.21 8.92
N LEU A 235 -14.67 10.17 9.72
CA LEU A 235 -15.41 9.00 9.26
C LEU A 235 -16.78 9.37 8.68
N TYR A 236 -17.60 10.06 9.47
CA TYR A 236 -18.95 10.43 9.06
C TYR A 236 -18.98 11.68 8.19
N GLY A 237 -18.03 12.61 8.36
CA GLY A 237 -17.88 13.78 7.50
C GLY A 237 -17.58 13.40 6.06
N GLY A 238 -16.68 12.42 5.84
CA GLY A 238 -16.39 11.88 4.51
C GLY A 238 -17.62 11.23 3.85
N GLN A 239 -18.33 10.35 4.59
CA GLN A 239 -19.56 9.71 4.07
C GLN A 239 -20.69 10.72 3.85
N GLY A 240 -20.85 11.70 4.74
CA GLY A 240 -21.84 12.78 4.62
C GLY A 240 -21.55 13.70 3.44
N ALA A 241 -20.29 14.03 3.18
CA ALA A 241 -19.90 14.79 1.99
C ALA A 241 -20.19 14.02 0.70
N ALA A 242 -19.95 12.70 0.66
CA ALA A 242 -20.34 11.84 -0.46
C ALA A 242 -21.87 11.83 -0.66
N LEU A 243 -22.65 11.75 0.42
CA LEU A 243 -24.11 11.83 0.38
C LEU A 243 -24.59 13.16 -0.24
N VAL A 244 -24.02 14.29 0.19
CA VAL A 244 -24.35 15.62 -0.35
C VAL A 244 -23.99 15.69 -1.84
N LEU A 245 -22.85 15.14 -2.25
CA LEU A 245 -22.45 15.11 -3.66
C LEU A 245 -23.46 14.33 -4.52
N LEU A 246 -23.94 13.18 -4.05
CA LEU A 246 -24.97 12.40 -4.75
C LEU A 246 -26.29 13.17 -4.88
N LEU A 247 -26.70 13.91 -3.83
CA LEU A 247 -27.89 14.77 -3.89
C LEU A 247 -27.73 15.91 -4.89
N LEU A 248 -26.56 16.56 -4.93
CA LEU A 248 -26.24 17.60 -5.91
C LEU A 248 -26.19 17.06 -7.34
N GLY A 249 -25.77 15.81 -7.53
CA GLY A 249 -25.81 15.10 -8.81
C GLY A 249 -27.18 14.52 -9.18
N HIS A 250 -28.23 14.83 -8.41
CA HIS A 250 -29.59 14.29 -8.57
C HIS A 250 -29.71 12.76 -8.49
N ALA A 251 -28.70 12.06 -7.95
CA ALA A 251 -28.71 10.62 -7.72
C ALA A 251 -29.44 10.27 -6.41
N THR A 252 -30.73 10.64 -6.32
CA THR A 252 -31.53 10.58 -5.08
C THR A 252 -31.65 9.17 -4.49
N TRP A 253 -31.77 8.15 -5.34
CA TRP A 253 -31.80 6.75 -4.92
C TRP A 253 -30.47 6.28 -4.33
N GLY A 254 -29.35 6.64 -4.96
CA GLY A 254 -28.01 6.36 -4.45
C GLY A 254 -27.78 7.05 -3.11
N ALA A 255 -28.17 8.32 -3.01
CA ALA A 255 -28.10 9.08 -1.77
C ALA A 255 -28.94 8.44 -0.65
N ALA A 256 -30.20 8.08 -0.93
CA ALA A 256 -31.07 7.43 0.05
C ALA A 256 -30.48 6.10 0.55
N ALA A 257 -29.95 5.28 -0.36
CA ALA A 257 -29.33 4.00 -0.01
C ALA A 257 -28.05 4.18 0.83
N VAL A 258 -27.18 5.12 0.48
CA VAL A 258 -25.99 5.49 1.29
C VAL A 258 -26.42 5.97 2.68
N GLY A 259 -27.44 6.83 2.75
CA GLY A 259 -28.02 7.31 4.02
C GLY A 259 -28.56 6.20 4.91
N ILE A 260 -29.23 5.19 4.33
CA ILE A 260 -29.70 4.01 5.06
C ILE A 260 -28.52 3.19 5.60
N LEU A 261 -27.42 3.05 4.86
CA LEU A 261 -26.22 2.34 5.30
C LEU A 261 -25.40 3.08 6.36
N LEU A 262 -25.59 4.40 6.50
CA LEU A 262 -25.04 5.20 7.59
C LEU A 262 -25.75 4.94 8.92
N ALA A 263 -27.06 4.66 8.91
CA ALA A 263 -27.86 4.45 10.11
C ALA A 263 -27.33 3.31 11.03
N PRO A 264 -27.05 2.08 10.55
CA PRO A 264 -26.51 1.03 11.41
C PRO A 264 -25.13 1.39 11.99
N GLN A 265 -24.31 2.17 11.27
CA GLN A 265 -23.01 2.63 11.78
C GLN A 265 -23.20 3.57 12.98
N LEU A 266 -24.16 4.50 12.92
CA LEU A 266 -24.48 5.40 14.02
C LEU A 266 -25.12 4.67 15.22
N LEU A 267 -25.98 3.68 14.95
CA LEU A 267 -26.57 2.85 15.99
C LEU A 267 -25.51 2.02 16.73
N LEU A 268 -24.50 1.48 16.01
CA LEU A 268 -23.38 0.78 16.61
C LEU A 268 -22.55 1.67 17.54
N LEU A 269 -22.43 2.95 17.21
CA LEU A 269 -21.72 3.92 18.05
C LEU A 269 -22.39 4.10 19.42
N SER A 270 -23.73 4.11 19.47
CA SER A 270 -24.47 4.27 20.73
C SER A 270 -24.22 3.16 21.76
N ARG A 271 -23.75 1.99 21.32
CA ARG A 271 -23.47 0.82 22.17
C ARG A 271 -22.01 0.74 22.65
N SER A 272 -21.20 1.78 22.39
CA SER A 272 -19.78 1.79 22.73
C SER A 272 -19.50 2.24 24.18
N GLN A 273 -19.53 1.30 25.13
CA GLN A 273 -19.10 1.57 26.52
C GLN A 273 -18.01 0.60 27.04
N ALA A 274 -17.60 -0.39 26.27
CA ALA A 274 -16.63 -1.40 26.72
C ALA A 274 -15.21 -1.13 26.24
N ASP A 275 -14.22 -1.57 27.00
CA ASP A 275 -12.82 -1.63 26.54
C ASP A 275 -12.72 -2.45 25.25
N GLY A 276 -11.93 -1.96 24.29
CA GLY A 276 -11.79 -2.60 22.98
C GLY A 276 -12.98 -2.41 22.03
N TRP A 277 -13.94 -1.52 22.36
CA TRP A 277 -15.09 -1.24 21.48
C TRP A 277 -14.69 -0.79 20.07
N ARG A 278 -13.53 -0.16 19.89
CA ARG A 278 -13.06 0.39 18.60
C ARG A 278 -12.80 -0.68 17.57
N ALA A 279 -11.98 -1.69 17.90
CA ALA A 279 -11.69 -2.80 17.00
C ALA A 279 -12.97 -3.60 16.68
N TRP A 280 -13.86 -3.74 17.66
CA TRP A 280 -15.19 -4.34 17.45
C TRP A 280 -16.05 -3.48 16.51
N TYR A 281 -16.11 -2.17 16.73
CA TYR A 281 -16.87 -1.21 15.95
C TYR A 281 -16.38 -1.18 14.51
N VAL A 282 -15.07 -1.05 14.27
CA VAL A 282 -14.46 -1.05 12.92
C VAL A 282 -14.88 -2.30 12.16
N ARG A 283 -14.77 -3.48 12.79
CA ARG A 283 -15.13 -4.76 12.17
C ARG A 283 -16.62 -4.83 11.78
N ARG A 284 -17.50 -4.23 12.57
CA ARG A 284 -18.95 -4.22 12.34
C ARG A 284 -19.40 -3.10 11.39
N ALA A 285 -18.75 -1.95 11.41
CA ALA A 285 -19.08 -0.79 10.57
C ALA A 285 -18.48 -0.88 9.16
N ALA A 286 -17.31 -1.51 9.01
CA ALA A 286 -16.61 -1.68 7.74
C ALA A 286 -17.47 -2.20 6.58
N PRO A 287 -18.26 -3.29 6.72
CA PRO A 287 -19.08 -3.78 5.61
C PRO A 287 -20.13 -2.76 5.14
N PHE A 288 -20.70 -1.97 6.07
CA PHE A 288 -21.66 -0.92 5.71
C PHE A 288 -21.01 0.24 4.98
N ALA A 289 -19.82 0.67 5.43
CA ALA A 289 -19.04 1.71 4.76
C ALA A 289 -18.61 1.28 3.35
N LEU A 290 -18.20 0.02 3.18
CA LEU A 290 -17.86 -0.55 1.87
C LEU A 290 -19.07 -0.65 0.95
N ALA A 291 -20.21 -1.11 1.46
CA ALA A 291 -21.45 -1.14 0.68
C ALA A 291 -21.86 0.28 0.25
N ALA A 292 -21.74 1.27 1.14
CA ALA A 292 -22.01 2.67 0.81
C ALA A 292 -21.05 3.17 -0.29
N MET A 293 -19.78 2.78 -0.22
CA MET A 293 -18.76 3.08 -1.22
C MET A 293 -19.14 2.56 -2.61
N VAL A 294 -19.56 1.31 -2.71
CA VAL A 294 -19.99 0.66 -3.97
C VAL A 294 -21.26 1.32 -4.52
N ILE A 295 -22.25 1.61 -3.67
CA ILE A 295 -23.49 2.26 -4.09
C ILE A 295 -23.22 3.69 -4.59
N ALA A 296 -22.37 4.44 -3.89
CA ALA A 296 -21.99 5.79 -4.30
C ALA A 296 -21.23 5.77 -5.63
N ALA A 297 -20.34 4.80 -5.83
CA ALA A 297 -19.65 4.60 -7.10
C ALA A 297 -20.62 4.29 -8.25
N TRP A 298 -21.58 3.39 -8.03
CA TRP A 298 -22.56 3.01 -9.06
C TRP A 298 -23.53 4.15 -9.42
N ALA A 299 -23.76 5.08 -8.50
CA ALA A 299 -24.71 6.16 -8.66
C ALA A 299 -24.17 7.39 -9.43
N VAL A 300 -22.86 7.44 -9.69
CA VAL A 300 -22.16 8.51 -10.43
C VAL A 300 -21.76 8.02 -11.80
#